data_AF-A0A914W7Q4-F1
#
_entry.id   AF-A0A914W7Q4-F1
#
_cell.length_a   1.000
_cell.length_b   1.000
_cell.length_c   1.000
_cell.angle_alpha   90.00
_cell.angle_beta   90.00
_cell.angle_gamma   90.00
#
_symmetry.space_group_name_H-M   'P 1'
#
loop_
_entity.id
_entity.type
_entity.pdbx_description
1 polymer ?
#
loop_
_entity_poly.entity_id
_entity_poly.type
_entity_poly.pdbx_seq_one_letter_code
_entity_poly.pdbx_strand_id
1 'polypeptide(L)'
;MDSKEQHALNYCMTLIVDNMNVMSVVDHLRVILTNEEVEIIKAIEISQNQRRELIDILRRKEKQQTPFKRLLRALSSDRVGQGWLANEIQAIYNQEDKVTEFGRVTNVLLSGAEIDDALQK
;
A
#
# COMPACT_ATOMS: atom_id res chain seq x y z
N MET A 1 -8.84 -2.99 0.94
CA MET A 1 -7.40 -3.30 0.74
C MET A 1 -7.04 -4.60 1.44
N ASP A 2 -6.01 -5.33 0.98
CA ASP A 2 -5.45 -6.47 1.73
C ASP A 2 -4.49 -6.02 2.85
N SER A 3 -3.99 -6.97 3.65
CA SER A 3 -3.12 -6.68 4.80
C SER A 3 -1.79 -6.05 4.40
N LYS A 4 -1.24 -6.46 3.25
CA LYS A 4 0.04 -6.00 2.72
C LYS A 4 -0.07 -4.56 2.20
N GLU A 5 -1.13 -4.26 1.46
CA GLU A 5 -1.47 -2.89 1.05
C GLU A 5 -1.64 -1.96 2.26
N GLN A 6 -2.34 -2.43 3.31
CA GLN A 6 -2.53 -1.67 4.54
C GLN A 6 -1.22 -1.45 5.30
N HIS A 7 -0.34 -2.47 5.37
CA HIS A 7 0.96 -2.36 5.99
C HIS A 7 1.83 -1.29 5.31
N ALA A 8 1.92 -1.32 3.98
CA ALA A 8 2.70 -0.32 3.23
C ALA A 8 2.21 1.11 3.49
N LEU A 9 0.89 1.33 3.49
CA LEU A 9 0.32 2.65 3.79
C LEU A 9 0.53 3.09 5.24
N ASN A 10 0.48 2.15 6.20
CA ASN A 10 0.77 2.45 7.60
C ASN A 10 2.23 2.85 7.80
N TYR A 11 3.16 2.12 7.18
CA TYR A 11 4.59 2.42 7.25
C TYR A 11 4.89 3.80 6.66
N CYS A 12 4.30 4.12 5.51
CA CYS A 12 4.49 5.40 4.84
C CYS A 12 3.58 6.54 5.36
N MET A 13 2.79 6.33 6.42
CA MET A 13 1.76 7.28 6.83
C MET A 13 2.32 8.67 7.15
N THR A 14 3.48 8.76 7.82
CA THR A 14 4.14 10.03 8.10
C THR A 14 4.49 10.76 6.80
N LEU A 15 5.11 10.07 5.84
CA LEU A 15 5.46 10.65 4.54
C LEU A 15 4.22 11.13 3.78
N ILE A 16 3.14 10.33 3.79
CA ILE A 16 1.87 10.69 3.17
C ILE A 16 1.29 11.95 3.81
N VAL A 17 1.22 11.99 5.14
CA VAL A 17 0.66 13.10 5.90
C VAL A 17 1.47 14.38 5.72
N ASP A 18 2.78 14.31 5.55
CA ASP A 18 3.61 15.50 5.40
C ASP A 18 3.64 16.01 3.95
N ASN A 19 3.53 15.13 2.96
CA ASN A 19 3.81 15.49 1.58
C ASN A 19 2.63 15.43 0.60
N MET A 20 1.59 14.64 0.85
CA MET A 20 0.54 14.40 -0.15
C MET A 20 -0.27 15.67 -0.47
N ASN A 21 -0.41 15.99 -1.76
CA ASN A 21 -1.36 16.98 -2.24
C ASN A 21 -2.75 16.33 -2.33
N VAL A 22 -3.43 16.28 -1.19
CA VAL A 22 -4.68 15.55 -1.02
C VAL A 22 -5.76 15.97 -2.01
N MET A 23 -5.88 17.27 -2.32
CA MET A 23 -6.92 17.76 -3.24
C MET A 23 -6.72 17.25 -4.65
N SER A 24 -5.48 17.30 -5.14
CA SER A 24 -5.15 16.80 -6.48
C SER A 24 -5.31 15.28 -6.56
N VAL A 25 -4.99 14.56 -5.49
CA VAL A 25 -5.18 13.10 -5.41
C VAL A 25 -6.68 12.75 -5.36
N VAL A 26 -7.48 13.44 -4.55
CA VAL A 26 -8.94 13.25 -4.44
C VAL A 26 -9.62 13.41 -5.81
N ASP A 27 -9.24 14.43 -6.58
CA ASP A 27 -9.82 14.64 -7.91
C ASP A 27 -9.54 13.47 -8.87
N HIS A 28 -8.37 12.84 -8.78
CA HIS A 28 -8.06 11.63 -9.55
C HIS A 28 -8.81 10.39 -9.04
N LEU A 29 -9.17 10.37 -7.75
CA LEU A 29 -9.85 9.25 -7.11
C LEU A 29 -11.38 9.32 -7.16
N ARG A 30 -11.97 10.36 -7.77
CA ARG A 30 -13.44 10.47 -7.99
C ARG A 30 -14.08 9.28 -8.70
N VAL A 31 -13.30 8.44 -9.36
CA VAL A 31 -13.78 7.20 -9.99
C VAL A 31 -14.12 6.09 -8.98
N ILE A 32 -13.63 6.19 -7.74
CA ILE A 32 -13.90 5.23 -6.65
C ILE A 32 -14.43 5.91 -5.38
N LEU A 33 -14.26 7.23 -5.25
CA LEU A 33 -14.84 8.03 -4.17
C LEU A 33 -16.24 8.48 -4.56
N THR A 34 -17.16 8.41 -3.59
CA THR A 34 -18.49 9.00 -3.69
C THR A 34 -18.42 10.51 -3.47
N ASN A 35 -19.44 11.24 -3.92
CA ASN A 35 -19.51 12.69 -3.68
C ASN A 35 -19.51 13.01 -2.18
N GLU A 36 -20.20 12.21 -1.36
CA GLU A 36 -20.23 12.39 0.10
C GLU A 36 -18.84 12.29 0.72
N GLU A 37 -18.07 11.25 0.38
CA GLU A 37 -16.70 11.08 0.85
C GLU A 37 -15.78 12.23 0.41
N VAL A 38 -15.95 12.72 -0.82
CA VAL A 38 -15.21 13.89 -1.31
C VAL A 38 -15.51 15.14 -0.48
N GLU A 39 -16.78 15.38 -0.15
CA GLU A 39 -17.18 16.52 0.67
C GLU A 39 -16.72 16.39 2.12
N ILE A 40 -16.75 15.19 2.70
CA ILE A 40 -16.18 14.92 4.03
C ILE A 40 -14.69 15.31 4.07
N ILE A 41 -13.91 14.87 3.08
CA ILE A 41 -12.48 15.18 3.02
C ILE A 41 -12.26 16.69 2.90
N LYS A 42 -13.03 17.37 2.04
CA LYS A 42 -12.91 18.83 1.84
C LYS A 42 -13.30 19.63 3.08
N ALA A 43 -14.26 19.15 3.85
CA ALA A 43 -14.75 19.83 5.05
C ALA A 43 -13.74 19.83 6.20
N ILE A 44 -12.73 18.94 6.19
CA ILE A 44 -11.70 18.91 7.23
C ILE A 44 -10.72 20.07 7.01
N GLU A 45 -10.60 20.97 7.98
CA GLU A 45 -9.72 22.15 7.88
C GLU A 45 -8.23 21.81 8.02
N ILE A 46 -7.91 20.80 8.84
CA ILE A 46 -6.53 20.42 9.14
C ILE A 46 -6.02 19.51 8.02
N SER A 47 -5.08 20.00 7.21
CA SER A 47 -4.56 19.25 6.04
C SER A 47 -3.98 17.88 6.38
N GLN A 48 -3.35 17.72 7.54
CA GLN A 48 -2.86 16.41 7.99
C GLN A 48 -4.01 15.42 8.23
N ASN A 49 -5.12 15.89 8.81
CA ASN A 49 -6.30 15.07 9.06
C ASN A 49 -7.02 14.74 7.74
N GLN A 50 -7.06 15.66 6.77
CA GLN A 50 -7.57 15.37 5.42
C GLN A 50 -6.85 14.18 4.78
N ARG A 51 -5.52 14.15 4.87
CA ARG A 51 -4.68 13.09 4.29
C ARG A 51 -4.93 11.75 4.97
N ARG A 52 -5.07 11.75 6.30
CA ARG A 52 -5.42 10.54 7.08
C ARG A 52 -6.80 10.03 6.69
N GLU A 53 -7.80 10.92 6.62
CA GLU A 53 -9.17 10.56 6.27
C GLU A 53 -9.25 9.94 4.87
N LEU A 54 -8.56 10.50 3.88
CA LEU A 54 -8.50 9.91 2.55
C LEU A 54 -7.98 8.46 2.60
N ILE A 55 -6.89 8.20 3.34
CA ILE A 55 -6.35 6.85 3.44
C ILE A 55 -7.33 5.91 4.14
N ASP A 56 -8.00 6.36 5.20
CA ASP A 56 -8.98 5.57 5.92
C ASP A 56 -10.22 5.24 5.09
N ILE A 57 -10.71 6.18 4.28
CA ILE A 57 -11.77 5.92 3.31
C ILE A 57 -11.33 4.85 2.30
N LEU A 58 -10.12 4.99 1.74
CA LEU A 58 -9.59 4.02 0.76
C LEU A 58 -9.40 2.61 1.34
N ARG A 59 -9.12 2.48 2.63
CA ARG A 59 -9.03 1.18 3.32
C ARG A 59 -10.37 0.46 3.38
N ARG A 60 -11.45 1.23 3.61
CA ARG A 60 -12.83 0.72 3.70
C ARG A 60 -13.42 0.36 2.33
N LYS A 61 -12.80 0.78 1.22
CA LYS A 61 -13.23 0.42 -0.13
C LYS A 61 -13.10 -1.08 -0.39
N GLU A 62 -14.06 -1.58 -1.15
CA GLU A 62 -14.07 -2.96 -1.63
C GLU A 62 -12.83 -3.27 -2.47
N LYS A 63 -12.29 -4.49 -2.32
CA LYS A 63 -11.06 -4.91 -3.02
C LYS A 63 -11.20 -4.83 -4.55
N GLN A 64 -12.40 -5.06 -5.09
CA GLN A 64 -12.67 -5.01 -6.54
C GLN A 64 -12.41 -3.64 -7.15
N GLN A 65 -12.49 -2.56 -6.35
CA GLN A 65 -12.21 -1.20 -6.80
C GLN A 65 -10.71 -0.89 -6.88
N THR A 66 -9.85 -1.82 -6.44
CA THR A 66 -8.37 -1.70 -6.47
C THR A 66 -7.84 -0.39 -5.86
N PRO A 67 -8.32 0.03 -4.67
CA PRO A 67 -8.08 1.36 -4.13
C PRO A 67 -6.59 1.69 -3.95
N PHE A 68 -5.75 0.70 -3.62
CA PHE A 68 -4.30 0.88 -3.49
C PHE A 68 -3.63 1.23 -4.82
N LYS A 69 -3.88 0.44 -5.87
CA LYS A 69 -3.34 0.71 -7.23
C LYS A 69 -3.83 2.06 -7.77
N ARG A 70 -5.09 2.42 -7.49
CA ARG A 70 -5.66 3.71 -7.87
C ARG A 70 -4.97 4.88 -7.16
N LEU A 71 -4.68 4.75 -5.87
CA LEU A 71 -3.90 5.73 -5.11
C LEU A 71 -2.51 5.93 -5.70
N LEU A 72 -1.76 4.84 -5.95
CA LEU A 72 -0.42 4.92 -6.54
C LEU A 72 -0.47 5.62 -7.91
N ARG A 73 -1.43 5.26 -8.75
CA ARG A 73 -1.61 5.90 -10.06
C ARG A 73 -1.96 7.39 -9.93
N ALA A 74 -2.78 7.77 -8.95
CA ALA A 74 -3.12 9.17 -8.70
C ALA A 74 -1.86 9.97 -8.29
N LEU A 75 -1.07 9.44 -7.35
CA LEU A 75 0.18 10.05 -6.91
C LEU A 75 1.20 10.19 -8.05
N SER A 76 1.32 9.16 -8.90
CA SER A 76 2.21 9.17 -10.07
C SER A 76 1.69 9.95 -11.28
N SER A 77 0.49 10.53 -11.21
CA SER A 77 -0.02 11.31 -12.34
C SER A 77 0.79 12.59 -12.53
N ASP A 78 1.03 12.99 -13.77
CA ASP A 78 1.79 14.21 -14.09
C ASP A 78 1.18 15.47 -13.46
N ARG A 79 -0.14 15.48 -13.28
CA ARG A 79 -0.89 16.58 -12.64
C ARG A 79 -0.64 16.67 -11.14
N VAL A 80 -0.41 15.55 -10.47
CA VAL A 80 -0.11 15.53 -9.03
C VAL A 80 1.40 15.69 -8.81
N GLY A 81 2.24 15.06 -9.63
CA GLY A 81 3.69 15.19 -9.60
C GLY A 81 4.35 14.52 -8.38
N GLN A 82 3.65 13.62 -7.68
CA GLN A 82 4.12 12.97 -6.45
C GLN A 82 4.49 11.51 -6.68
N GLY A 83 5.00 11.19 -7.88
CA GLY A 83 5.41 9.84 -8.24
C GLY A 83 6.50 9.27 -7.33
N TRP A 84 7.33 10.12 -6.74
CA TRP A 84 8.30 9.70 -5.72
C TRP A 84 7.61 9.09 -4.50
N LEU A 85 6.50 9.66 -4.02
CA LEU A 85 5.74 9.14 -2.88
C LEU A 85 5.07 7.82 -3.24
N ALA A 86 4.57 7.69 -4.48
CA ALA A 86 4.05 6.42 -4.98
C ALA A 86 5.14 5.33 -4.99
N ASN A 87 6.36 5.68 -5.42
CA ASN A 87 7.49 4.75 -5.48
C ASN A 87 7.91 4.28 -4.09
N GLU A 88 7.97 5.17 -3.08
CA GLU A 88 8.26 4.81 -1.69
C GLU A 88 7.23 3.81 -1.14
N ILE A 89 5.93 4.08 -1.33
CA ILE A 89 4.86 3.18 -0.89
C ILE A 89 4.97 1.82 -1.60
N GLN A 90 5.23 1.83 -2.91
CA GLN A 90 5.38 0.62 -3.71
C GLN A 90 6.63 -0.18 -3.31
N ALA A 91 7.71 0.49 -2.92
CA ALA A 91 8.93 -0.16 -2.45
C ALA A 91 8.67 -0.93 -1.14
N ILE A 92 7.99 -0.32 -0.18
CA ILE A 92 7.60 -1.02 1.06
C ILE A 92 6.66 -2.19 0.78
N TYR A 93 5.68 -2.00 -0.11
CA TYR A 93 4.79 -3.08 -0.54
C TYR A 93 5.59 -4.26 -1.12
N ASN A 94 6.62 -4.01 -1.94
CA ASN A 94 7.42 -5.08 -2.57
C ASN A 94 8.42 -5.76 -1.61
N GLN A 95 8.79 -5.13 -0.48
CA GLN A 95 9.73 -5.72 0.47
C GLN A 95 9.15 -6.92 1.24
N GLU A 96 7.83 -6.94 1.46
CA GLU A 96 7.16 -8.03 2.19
C GLU A 96 7.22 -9.38 1.43
N ASP A 97 7.35 -9.36 0.10
CA ASP A 97 7.54 -10.59 -0.71
C ASP A 97 8.92 -11.22 -0.51
N LYS A 98 9.95 -10.42 -0.21
CA LYS A 98 11.33 -10.92 -0.07
C LYS A 98 11.56 -11.68 1.23
N VAL A 99 10.80 -11.37 2.29
CA VAL A 99 10.93 -12.04 3.59
C VAL A 99 10.33 -13.45 3.56
N THR A 100 9.27 -13.67 2.79
CA THR A 100 8.65 -15.00 2.63
C THR A 100 9.38 -15.91 1.64
N GLU A 101 10.10 -15.35 0.67
CA GLU A 101 10.91 -16.14 -0.27
C GLU A 101 12.17 -16.73 0.40
N PHE A 102 12.86 -15.96 1.25
CA PHE A 102 14.00 -16.48 2.03
C PHE A 102 13.61 -17.59 3.02
N GLY A 103 12.43 -17.48 3.66
CA GLY A 103 11.89 -18.52 4.56
C GLY A 103 11.42 -19.79 3.83
N ARG A 104 11.11 -19.71 2.54
CA ARG A 104 10.80 -20.89 1.70
C ARG A 104 12.07 -21.59 1.21
N VAL A 105 13.11 -20.84 0.83
CA VAL A 105 14.39 -21.41 0.41
C VAL A 105 15.06 -22.18 1.56
N THR A 106 14.96 -21.72 2.80
CA THR A 106 15.49 -22.44 3.97
C THR A 106 14.72 -23.73 4.29
N ASN A 107 13.41 -23.79 4.05
CA ASN A 107 12.62 -25.01 4.29
C ASN A 107 12.72 -26.05 3.15
N VAL A 108 13.01 -25.63 1.91
CA VAL A 108 13.25 -26.56 0.79
C VAL A 108 14.62 -27.22 0.90
N LEU A 109 15.63 -26.52 1.43
CA LEU A 109 16.95 -27.11 1.68
C LEU A 109 16.94 -28.15 2.83
N LEU A 110 15.96 -28.10 3.73
CA LEU A 110 15.83 -29.04 4.85
C LEU A 110 14.87 -30.21 4.57
N SER A 111 14.14 -30.19 3.46
CA SER A 111 13.19 -31.26 3.08
C SER A 111 13.62 -32.09 1.87
N GLY A 112 14.76 -31.74 1.25
CA GLY A 112 15.38 -32.53 0.17
C GLY A 112 16.57 -33.39 0.61
N ALA A 113 16.96 -33.35 1.87
CA ALA A 113 17.84 -34.36 2.45
C ALA A 113 16.95 -35.43 3.07
N GLU A 114 16.58 -36.40 2.25
CA GLU A 114 16.38 -37.77 2.71
C GLU A 114 17.63 -38.11 3.53
N ILE A 115 17.53 -37.98 4.87
CA ILE A 115 18.44 -38.63 5.81
C ILE A 115 18.02 -40.09 5.72
N ASP A 116 18.48 -40.73 4.66
CA ASP A 116 18.31 -42.14 4.42
C ASP A 116 19.14 -42.84 5.49
N ASP A 117 18.41 -43.55 6.34
CA ASP A 117 18.91 -44.40 7.39
C ASP A 117 19.67 -45.57 6.74
N ALA A 118 20.95 -45.36 6.43
CA ALA A 118 21.84 -46.38 5.91
C ALA A 118 23.10 -46.52 6.80
N LEU A 119 22.85 -47.02 8.01
CA LEU A 119 23.64 -48.11 8.58
C LEU A 119 24.50 -48.86 7.54
N GLN A 120 25.83 -48.84 7.69
CA GLN A 120 26.74 -50.01 7.69
C GLN A 120 28.20 -49.62 7.38
N LYS A 121 29.00 -49.32 8.42
CA LYS A 121 30.11 -50.15 8.92
C LYS A 121 30.86 -49.45 10.05
#